data_AF-A0A2D3VNF3-F1
#
_entry.id   AF-A0A2D3VNF3-F1
#
_cell.length_a   1.000
_cell.length_b   1.000
_cell.length_c   1.000
_cell.angle_alpha   90.00
_cell.angle_beta   90.00
_cell.angle_gamma   90.00
#
_symmetry.space_group_name_H-M   'P 1'
#
loop_
_entity.id
_entity.type
_entity.pdbx_description
1 polymer ?
#
loop_
_entity_poly.entity_id
_entity_poly.type
_entity_poly.pdbx_seq_one_letter_code
_entity_poly.pdbx_strand_id
1 'polypeptide(L)'
;MDRHCALVGERAPADDVMNSVVRFSLLTGKVPRIEGTLGFFDFKDVEIVAYDIAHSVSSDDDLVSYQHHSSNSRVPFDRFGRRMSEVYGKHFEEVSPGEWLQASAECGMQELLVIHLRANMESADPLVFPYLGV
;
A
#
# COMPACT_ATOMS: atom_id res chain seq x y z
N MET A 1 -8.04 -21.38 0.72
CA MET A 1 -7.19 -20.57 -0.18
C MET A 1 -7.19 -19.14 0.30
N ASP A 2 -6.01 -18.60 0.60
CA ASP A 2 -5.85 -17.26 1.17
C ASP A 2 -5.69 -16.21 0.07
N ARG A 3 -6.36 -15.07 0.23
CA ARG A 3 -6.22 -13.89 -0.64
C ARG A 3 -5.91 -12.69 0.23
N HIS A 4 -4.82 -11.99 -0.06
CA HIS A 4 -4.36 -10.86 0.75
C HIS A 4 -4.39 -9.56 -0.03
N CYS A 5 -4.61 -8.45 0.68
CA CYS A 5 -4.34 -7.12 0.14
C CYS A 5 -2.81 -6.90 0.01
N ALA A 6 -2.38 -5.67 -0.31
CA ALA A 6 -0.95 -5.39 -0.39
C ALA A 6 -0.29 -5.64 0.98
N LEU A 7 0.78 -6.42 0.98
CA LEU A 7 1.51 -6.74 2.21
C LEU A 7 2.63 -5.74 2.41
N VAL A 8 2.70 -5.12 3.58
CA VAL A 8 3.80 -4.21 3.93
C VAL A 8 4.69 -4.79 5.01
N GLY A 9 5.98 -4.49 4.95
CA GLY A 9 6.95 -4.92 5.95
C GLY A 9 8.31 -4.29 5.73
N GLU A 10 9.10 -4.19 6.80
CA GLU A 10 10.40 -3.51 6.77
C GLU A 10 11.37 -4.13 5.75
N ARG A 11 11.27 -5.45 5.57
CA ARG A 11 12.13 -6.26 4.69
C ARG A 11 11.59 -6.43 3.27
N ALA A 12 10.56 -5.66 2.88
CA ALA A 12 10.04 -5.72 1.52
C ALA A 12 11.11 -5.30 0.49
N PRO A 13 11.16 -5.97 -0.68
CA PRO A 13 12.04 -5.61 -1.78
C PRO A 13 11.92 -4.12 -2.16
N ALA A 14 13.01 -3.54 -2.64
CA ALA A 14 13.06 -2.11 -2.96
C ALA A 14 12.27 -1.72 -4.21
N ASP A 15 11.86 -2.70 -5.02
CA ASP A 15 11.04 -2.57 -6.22
C ASP A 15 9.54 -2.81 -5.96
N ASP A 16 9.16 -3.17 -4.73
CA ASP A 16 7.75 -3.21 -4.33
C ASP A 16 7.21 -1.79 -4.23
N VAL A 17 6.29 -1.46 -5.15
CA VAL A 17 5.66 -0.15 -5.28
C VAL A 17 4.97 0.28 -3.98
N MET A 18 4.17 -0.59 -3.38
CA MET A 18 3.37 -0.23 -2.21
C MET A 18 4.24 0.01 -0.98
N ASN A 19 5.19 -0.91 -0.75
CA ASN A 19 6.16 -0.77 0.33
C ASN A 19 7.03 0.46 0.14
N SER A 20 7.41 0.79 -1.10
CA SER A 20 8.20 1.98 -1.39
C SER A 20 7.39 3.26 -1.13
N VAL A 21 6.12 3.31 -1.54
CA VAL A 21 5.24 4.46 -1.22
C VAL A 21 5.17 4.68 0.29
N VAL A 22 4.93 3.62 1.07
CA VAL A 22 4.87 3.70 2.53
C VAL A 22 6.23 4.09 3.13
N ARG A 23 7.31 3.40 2.75
CA ARG A 23 8.67 3.59 3.28
C ARG A 23 9.17 5.01 3.03
N PHE A 24 9.09 5.50 1.79
CA PHE A 24 9.59 6.84 1.48
C PHE A 24 8.67 7.95 2.00
N SER A 25 7.38 7.66 2.19
CA SER A 25 6.52 8.60 2.93
C SER A 25 6.93 8.72 4.40
N LEU A 26 7.29 7.61 5.04
CA LEU A 26 7.83 7.61 6.41
C LEU A 26 9.16 8.34 6.54
N LEU A 27 10.07 8.16 5.58
CA LEU A 27 11.38 8.79 5.59
C LEU A 27 11.31 10.30 5.34
N THR A 28 10.47 10.73 4.40
CA THR A 28 10.38 12.14 3.98
C THR A 28 9.39 12.96 4.83
N GLY A 29 8.48 12.30 5.54
CA GLY A 29 7.34 12.94 6.21
C GLY A 29 6.27 13.48 5.24
N LYS A 30 6.33 13.08 3.97
CA LYS A 30 5.45 13.54 2.90
C LYS A 30 4.66 12.40 2.30
N VAL A 31 3.46 12.66 1.84
CA VAL A 31 2.65 11.70 1.06
C VAL A 31 2.27 12.32 -0.28
N PRO A 32 2.26 11.56 -1.38
CA PRO A 32 1.82 12.07 -2.66
C PRO A 32 0.30 12.22 -2.65
N ARG A 33 -0.19 13.33 -3.19
CA ARG A 33 -1.60 13.44 -3.56
C ARG A 33 -1.87 12.53 -4.75
N ILE A 34 -2.76 11.55 -4.56
CA ILE A 34 -3.10 10.58 -5.59
C ILE A 34 -4.48 10.94 -6.15
N GLU A 35 -4.51 11.49 -7.36
CA GLU A 35 -5.74 11.85 -8.08
C GLU A 35 -6.04 10.81 -9.16
N GLY A 36 -7.28 10.78 -9.68
CA GLY A 36 -7.64 9.91 -10.80
C GLY A 36 -7.67 8.40 -10.50
N THR A 37 -7.68 7.99 -9.24
CA THR A 37 -7.74 6.57 -8.85
C THR A 37 -9.13 6.15 -8.38
N LEU A 38 -9.48 4.89 -8.66
CA LEU A 38 -10.74 4.29 -8.23
C LEU A 38 -10.45 3.12 -7.29
N GLY A 39 -11.22 3.02 -6.20
CA GLY A 39 -11.10 1.94 -5.23
C GLY A 39 -10.41 2.35 -3.93
N PHE A 40 -9.60 1.47 -3.36
CA PHE A 40 -9.12 1.61 -1.98
C PHE A 40 -7.64 1.29 -1.83
N PHE A 41 -6.95 2.10 -1.02
CA PHE A 41 -5.60 1.86 -0.54
C PHE A 41 -5.65 0.85 0.63
N ASP A 42 -5.56 -0.43 0.31
CA ASP A 42 -5.66 -1.53 1.27
C ASP A 42 -4.31 -2.23 1.45
N PHE A 43 -3.76 -2.16 2.66
CA PHE A 43 -2.52 -2.82 3.02
C PHE A 43 -2.52 -3.33 4.46
N LYS A 44 -1.80 -4.42 4.71
CA LYS A 44 -1.68 -5.05 6.04
C LYS A 44 -0.24 -5.49 6.29
N ASP A 45 0.15 -5.49 7.56
CA ASP A 45 1.48 -5.97 7.97
C ASP A 45 1.64 -7.46 7.63
N VAL A 46 2.74 -7.79 6.95
CA VAL A 46 3.06 -9.15 6.50
C VAL A 46 3.18 -10.13 7.67
N GLU A 47 3.66 -9.70 8.84
CA GLU A 47 3.81 -10.56 10.00
C GLU A 47 2.45 -10.94 10.59
N ILE A 48 1.49 -10.01 10.60
CA ILE A 48 0.12 -10.27 11.03
C ILE A 48 -0.55 -11.26 10.07
N VAL A 49 -0.43 -11.04 8.76
CA VAL A 49 -1.03 -11.95 7.76
C VAL A 49 -0.39 -13.34 7.81
N ALA A 50 0.92 -13.43 7.96
CA ALA A 50 1.62 -14.71 8.10
C ALA A 50 1.17 -15.47 9.36
N TYR A 51 0.99 -14.75 10.48
CA TYR A 51 0.44 -15.33 11.71
C TYR A 51 -0.99 -15.85 11.49
N ASP A 52 -1.86 -15.06 10.85
CA ASP A 52 -3.25 -15.43 10.58
C ASP A 52 -3.35 -16.66 9.67
N ILE A 53 -2.50 -16.75 8.64
CA ILE A 53 -2.43 -17.92 7.74
C ILE A 53 -1.92 -19.16 8.49
N ALA A 54 -0.87 -19.02 9.31
CA ALA A 54 -0.32 -20.15 10.05
C ALA A 54 -1.28 -20.71 11.11
N HIS A 55 -2.22 -19.88 11.59
CA HIS A 55 -3.23 -20.26 12.57
C HIS A 55 -4.61 -20.46 11.95
N SER A 56 -4.75 -20.38 10.62
CA SER A 56 -6.01 -20.70 9.97
C SER A 56 -6.23 -22.21 10.09
N VAL A 57 -7.36 -22.58 10.69
CA VAL A 57 -7.74 -23.98 10.84
C VAL A 57 -8.32 -24.42 9.51
N SER A 58 -7.76 -25.46 8.88
CA SER A 58 -8.44 -26.12 7.77
C SER A 58 -9.75 -26.68 8.30
N SER A 59 -10.88 -26.19 7.80
CA SER A 59 -12.18 -26.79 8.08
C SER A 59 -12.13 -28.26 7.66
N ASP A 60 -12.51 -29.18 8.56
CA ASP A 60 -12.59 -30.63 8.30
C ASP A 60 -13.64 -31.00 7.22
N ASP A 61 -14.39 -30.03 6.72
CA ASP A 61 -15.21 -30.20 5.54
C ASP A 61 -14.32 -30.24 4.28
N ASP A 62 -14.49 -31.26 3.43
CA ASP A 62 -13.87 -31.40 2.08
C ASP A 62 -14.23 -30.25 1.09
N LEU A 63 -14.73 -29.12 1.60
CA LEU A 63 -15.13 -27.95 0.85
C LEU A 63 -14.00 -26.92 0.77
N VAL A 64 -13.76 -26.41 -0.43
CA VAL A 64 -12.79 -25.33 -0.66
C VAL A 64 -13.35 -24.01 -0.11
N SER A 65 -12.67 -23.43 0.89
CA SER A 65 -12.98 -22.11 1.44
C SER A 65 -11.98 -21.04 0.98
N TYR A 66 -12.43 -19.79 0.90
CA TYR A 66 -11.60 -18.62 0.66
C TYR A 66 -11.54 -17.76 1.92
N GLN A 67 -10.34 -17.38 2.34
CA GLN A 67 -10.12 -16.46 3.45
C GLN A 67 -9.46 -15.19 2.92
N HIS A 68 -10.07 -14.05 3.21
CA HIS A 68 -9.57 -12.74 2.78
C HIS A 68 -8.82 -12.05 3.92
N HIS A 69 -7.61 -11.60 3.64
CA HIS A 69 -6.73 -10.89 4.56
C HIS A 69 -6.62 -9.43 4.14
N SER A 70 -7.74 -8.71 4.21
CA SER A 70 -7.80 -7.26 4.01
C SER A 70 -7.51 -6.50 5.31
N SER A 71 -7.21 -5.20 5.22
CA SER A 71 -6.99 -4.35 6.40
C SER A 71 -8.26 -3.99 7.17
N ASN A 72 -9.43 -4.47 6.71
CA ASN A 72 -10.76 -4.07 7.18
C ASN A 72 -11.03 -2.55 7.09
N SER A 73 -10.16 -1.82 6.38
CA SER A 73 -10.20 -0.38 6.24
C SER A 73 -10.32 -0.03 4.77
N ARG A 74 -11.50 0.47 4.39
CA ARG A 74 -11.76 1.01 3.04
C ARG A 74 -11.26 2.44 2.98
N VAL A 75 -9.97 2.62 2.68
CA VAL A 75 -9.33 3.93 2.61
C VAL A 75 -9.33 4.40 1.15
N PRO A 76 -10.13 5.40 0.77
CA PRO A 76 -10.00 5.99 -0.55
C PRO A 76 -8.66 6.74 -0.66
N PHE A 77 -8.10 6.85 -1.87
CA PHE A 77 -6.76 7.39 -2.08
C PHE A 77 -6.59 8.85 -1.65
N ASP A 78 -7.65 9.66 -1.71
CA ASP A 78 -7.67 11.03 -1.18
C ASP A 78 -7.54 11.08 0.36
N ARG A 79 -7.68 9.94 1.05
CA ARG A 79 -7.46 9.80 2.50
C ARG A 79 -6.18 9.07 2.84
N PHE A 80 -5.28 8.84 1.88
CA PHE A 80 -4.03 8.13 2.10
C PHE A 80 -3.19 8.76 3.23
N GLY A 81 -2.98 10.08 3.20
CA GLY A 81 -2.22 10.77 4.24
C GLY A 81 -2.81 10.64 5.65
N ARG A 82 -4.13 10.66 5.75
CA ARG A 82 -4.84 10.40 7.01
C ARG A 82 -4.60 8.98 7.48
N ARG A 83 -4.70 7.98 6.60
CA ARG A 83 -4.45 6.58 6.95
C ARG A 83 -3.02 6.36 7.42
N MET A 84 -2.02 6.95 6.73
CA MET A 84 -0.63 6.92 7.17
C MET A 84 -0.47 7.51 8.58
N SER A 85 -1.17 8.61 8.86
CA SER A 85 -1.13 9.23 10.18
C SER A 85 -1.73 8.35 11.27
N GLU A 86 -2.86 7.69 10.99
CA GLU A 86 -3.52 6.75 11.91
C GLU A 86 -2.67 5.51 12.19
N VAL A 87 -2.02 4.93 11.17
CA VAL A 87 -1.20 3.72 11.30
C VAL A 87 0.12 3.99 12.02
N TYR A 88 0.79 5.10 11.69
CA TYR A 88 2.15 5.36 12.16
C TYR A 88 2.24 6.42 13.28
N GLY A 89 1.12 7.03 13.67
CA GLY A 89 1.05 7.98 14.78
C GLY A 89 1.82 9.28 14.54
N LYS A 90 1.98 9.69 13.27
CA LYS A 90 2.75 10.88 12.86
C LYS A 90 1.93 11.72 11.89
N HIS A 91 2.25 13.01 11.79
CA HIS A 91 1.66 13.87 10.77
C HIS A 91 2.46 13.76 9.46
N PHE A 92 1.75 13.76 8.34
CA PHE A 92 2.34 13.76 7.00
C PHE A 92 1.85 14.97 6.21
N GLU A 93 2.78 15.63 5.53
CA GLU A 93 2.47 16.70 4.59
C GLU A 93 2.00 16.10 3.26
N GLU A 94 0.82 16.51 2.78
CA GLU A 94 0.34 16.09 1.45
C GLU A 94 0.87 17.03 0.38
N VAL A 95 1.63 16.48 -0.58
CA VAL A 95 2.33 17.23 -1.64
C VAL A 95 1.98 16.69 -3.03
N SER A 96 2.40 17.38 -4.10
CA SER A 96 2.21 16.86 -5.46
C SER A 96 2.99 15.56 -5.69
N PRO A 97 2.56 14.68 -6.62
CA PRO A 97 3.32 13.49 -7.00
C PRO A 97 4.78 13.78 -7.37
N GLY A 98 5.02 14.88 -8.09
CA GLY A 98 6.37 15.29 -8.51
C GLY A 98 7.26 15.67 -7.33
N GLU A 99 6.75 16.47 -6.39
CA GLU A 99 7.47 16.84 -5.16
C GLU A 99 7.77 15.63 -4.29
N TRP A 100 6.80 14.71 -4.15
CA TRP A 100 7.01 13.48 -3.40
C TRP A 100 8.06 12.58 -4.05
N LEU A 101 8.04 12.41 -5.37
CA LEU A 101 9.03 11.62 -6.11
C LEU A 101 10.43 12.22 -5.99
N GLN A 102 10.55 13.54 -6.04
CA GLN A 102 11.83 14.23 -5.85
C GLN A 102 12.37 13.97 -4.43
N ALA A 103 11.57 14.22 -3.40
CA ALA A 103 11.98 13.98 -2.01
C ALA A 103 12.35 12.51 -1.76
N SER A 104 11.61 11.58 -2.38
CA SER A 104 11.87 10.15 -2.29
C SER A 104 13.18 9.75 -2.96
N ALA A 105 13.48 10.31 -4.14
CA ALA A 105 14.73 10.09 -4.85
C ALA A 105 15.93 10.62 -4.05
N GLU A 106 15.82 11.79 -3.45
CA GLU A 106 16.84 12.38 -2.57
C GLU A 106 17.11 11.51 -1.32
N CYS A 107 16.09 10.79 -0.84
CA CYS A 107 16.22 9.79 0.23
C CYS A 107 16.68 8.40 -0.24
N GLY A 108 17.01 8.22 -1.52
CA GLY A 108 17.59 6.98 -2.05
C GLY A 108 16.62 6.02 -2.72
N MET A 109 15.44 6.47 -3.17
CA MET A 109 14.57 5.67 -4.04
C MET A 109 15.29 5.32 -5.35
N GLN A 110 15.21 4.06 -5.78
CA GLN A 110 15.86 3.60 -7.00
C GLN A 110 15.29 4.31 -8.23
N GLU A 111 16.17 4.73 -9.14
CA GLU A 111 15.82 5.49 -10.33
C GLU A 111 14.76 4.79 -11.20
N LEU A 112 14.87 3.48 -11.40
CA LEU A 112 13.88 2.71 -12.16
C LEU A 112 12.48 2.80 -11.55
N LEU A 113 12.39 2.75 -10.22
CA LEU A 113 11.11 2.87 -9.53
C LEU A 113 10.55 4.29 -9.62
N VAL A 114 11.40 5.32 -9.53
CA VAL A 114 11.00 6.72 -9.74
C VAL A 114 10.40 6.89 -11.13
N ILE A 115 11.05 6.36 -12.17
CA ILE A 115 10.57 6.41 -13.56
C ILE A 115 9.23 5.68 -13.69
N HIS A 116 9.12 4.48 -13.11
CA HIS A 116 7.90 3.68 -13.15
C HIS A 116 6.72 4.38 -12.46
N LEU A 117 6.92 4.90 -11.25
CA LEU A 117 5.89 5.61 -10.49
C LEU A 117 5.46 6.90 -11.18
N ARG A 118 6.42 7.66 -11.74
CA ARG A 118 6.11 8.87 -12.52
C ARG A 118 5.21 8.54 -13.71
N ALA A 119 5.57 7.53 -14.49
CA ALA A 119 4.78 7.13 -15.65
C ALA A 119 3.35 6.69 -15.28
N ASN A 120 3.18 5.98 -14.17
CA ASN A 120 1.86 5.57 -13.69
C ASN A 120 1.03 6.74 -13.14
N MET A 121 1.66 7.69 -12.44
CA MET A 121 0.99 8.86 -11.87
C MET A 121 0.63 9.92 -12.93
N GLU A 122 1.36 9.96 -14.04
CA GLU A 122 1.08 10.84 -15.19
C GLU A 122 0.12 10.20 -16.21
N SER A 123 -0.20 8.91 -16.07
CA SER A 123 -1.13 8.22 -16.96
C SER A 123 -2.55 8.77 -16.82
N ALA A 124 -3.23 8.96 -17.94
CA ALA A 124 -4.62 9.43 -17.97
C ALA A 124 -5.65 8.32 -17.65
N ASP A 125 -5.23 7.06 -17.68
CA ASP A 125 -6.10 5.93 -17.34
C ASP A 125 -6.22 5.78 -15.82
N PRO A 126 -7.44 5.66 -15.28
CA PRO A 126 -7.62 5.56 -13.84
C PRO A 126 -7.03 4.25 -13.33
N LEU A 127 -6.09 4.33 -12.39
CA LEU A 127 -5.61 3.15 -11.66
C LEU A 127 -6.75 2.61 -10.78
N VAL A 128 -7.11 1.33 -10.97
CA VAL A 128 -8.18 0.66 -10.23
C VAL A 128 -7.59 -0.28 -9.18
N PHE A 129 -7.94 -0.05 -7.92
CA PHE A 129 -7.49 -0.86 -6.78
C PHE A 129 -8.70 -1.47 -6.04
N PRO A 130 -9.09 -2.70 -6.36
CA PRO A 130 -10.26 -3.33 -5.76
C PRO A 130 -10.03 -3.67 -4.28
N TYR A 131 -11.07 -3.51 -3.46
CA TYR A 131 -11.08 -4.02 -2.08
C TYR A 131 -11.48 -5.50 -2.11
N LEU A 132 -10.63 -6.37 -1.57
CA LEU A 132 -10.81 -7.82 -1.70
C LEU A 132 -11.96 -8.37 -0.84
N GLY A 133 -12.38 -7.66 0.20
CA GLY A 133 -13.54 -8.01 1.02
C GLY A 133 -13.20 -8.18 2.49
N VAL A 134 -14.08 -8.86 3.22
CA VAL A 134 -13.80 -9.44 4.54
C VAL A 134 -13.72 -10.96 4.39
#